data_AF-A0A0M2HW67-F1
#
_entry.id   AF-A0A0M2HW67-F1
#
_cell.length_a   1.000
_cell.length_b   1.000
_cell.length_c   1.000
_cell.angle_alpha   90.00
_cell.angle_beta   90.00
_cell.angle_gamma   90.00
#
_symmetry.space_group_name_H-M   'P 1'
#
loop_
_entity.id
_entity.type
_entity.pdbx_description
1 polymer ?
#
loop_
_entity_poly.entity_id
_entity_poly.type
_entity_poly.pdbx_seq_one_letter_code
_entity_poly.pdbx_strand_id
1 'polypeptide(L)' 'MILSLIFFLILFLGGIWLMGFAQSIADFQGLVFVAGLLIVSLSIAYLMRAGKNDATRRSDNWSGNPTE' A
#
# COMPACT_ATOMS: atom_id res chain seq x y z
N MET A 1 -8.14 13.09 3.76
CA MET A 1 -8.61 11.69 3.86
C MET A 1 -8.97 11.13 2.49
N ILE A 2 -9.83 11.78 1.70
CA ILE A 2 -10.21 11.29 0.35
C ILE A 2 -9.06 11.30 -0.68
N LEU A 3 -8.19 12.33 -0.66
CA LEU A 3 -7.07 12.42 -1.62
C LEU A 3 -6.07 11.26 -1.48
N SER A 4 -5.75 10.88 -0.24
CA SER A 4 -4.90 9.72 0.06
C SER A 4 -5.54 8.41 -0.41
N LEU A 5 -6.87 8.31 -0.31
CA LEU A 5 -7.61 7.14 -0.78
C LEU A 5 -7.64 7.06 -2.32
N ILE A 6 -7.83 8.19 -3.01
CA ILE A 6 -7.74 8.28 -4.48
C ILE A 6 -6.32 7.92 -4.94
N PHE A 7 -5.30 8.44 -4.26
CA PHE A 7 -3.90 8.11 -4.57
C PHE A 7 -3.63 6.62 -4.39
N PHE A 8 -4.07 6.03 -3.27
CA PHE A 8 -3.99 4.58 -3.04
C PHE A 8 -4.70 3.79 -4.14
N LEU A 9 -5.91 4.19 -4.52
CA LEU A 9 -6.72 3.50 -5.52
C LEU A 9 -6.03 3.50 -6.89
N ILE A 10 -5.49 4.64 -7.31
CA ILE A 10 -4.74 4.76 -8.57
C ILE A 10 -3.50 3.88 -8.54
N LEU A 11 -2.74 3.89 -7.44
CA LEU A 11 -1.55 3.07 -7.31
C LEU A 11 -1.89 1.57 -7.34
N PHE A 12 -2.94 1.17 -6.61
CA PHE A 12 -3.35 -0.23 -6.54
C PHE A 12 -3.92 -0.74 -7.87
N LEU A 13 -4.93 -0.06 -8.44
CA LEU A 13 -5.50 -0.46 -9.74
C LEU A 13 -4.48 -0.34 -10.87
N GLY A 14 -3.64 0.70 -10.84
CA GLY A 14 -2.57 0.89 -11.81
C GLY A 14 -1.55 -0.23 -11.77
N GLY A 15 -1.13 -0.69 -10.58
CA GLY A 15 -0.23 -1.81 -10.43
C GLY A 15 -0.83 -3.15 -10.88
N ILE A 16 -2.10 -3.42 -10.54
CA ILE A 16 -2.84 -4.60 -11.04
C ILE A 16 -2.94 -4.57 -12.57
N TRP A 17 -3.31 -3.42 -13.14
CA TRP A 17 -3.41 -3.25 -14.58
C TRP A 17 -2.05 -3.45 -15.26
N LEU A 18 -0.97 -2.92 -14.69
CA LEU A 18 0.39 -3.07 -15.23
C LEU A 18 0.84 -4.54 -15.27
N MET A 19 0.49 -5.34 -14.25
CA MET A 19 0.77 -6.79 -14.26
C MET A 19 0.00 -7.52 -15.37
N GLY A 20 -1.24 -7.13 -15.65
CA GLY A 20 -2.01 -7.67 -16.79
C GLY A 20 -1.42 -7.23 -18.13
N PHE A 21 -1.04 -5.95 -18.23
CA PHE A 21 -0.43 -5.36 -19.41
C PHE A 21 0.94 -5.96 -19.77
N ALA A 22 1.65 -6.55 -18.79
CA ALA A 22 2.90 -7.26 -19.01
C ALA A 22 2.78 -8.36 -20.09
N GLN A 23 1.62 -9.00 -20.22
CA GLN A 23 1.36 -10.02 -21.25
C GLN A 23 1.39 -9.46 -22.67
N SER A 24 1.22 -8.15 -22.84
CA SER A 24 1.24 -7.47 -24.14
C SER A 24 2.66 -7.05 -24.57
N ILE A 25 3.66 -7.15 -23.70
CA ILE A 25 5.05 -6.74 -23.97
C ILE A 25 5.99 -7.93 -23.80
N ALA A 26 6.13 -8.73 -24.86
CA ALA A 26 6.91 -9.98 -24.84
C ALA A 26 8.38 -9.76 -24.42
N ASP A 27 9.02 -8.71 -24.94
CA ASP A 27 10.46 -8.47 -24.70
C ASP A 27 10.79 -8.02 -23.27
N PHE A 28 9.82 -7.45 -22.55
CA PHE A 28 10.01 -6.90 -21.19
C PHE A 28 8.98 -7.43 -20.18
N GLN A 29 8.33 -8.55 -20.47
CA GLN A 29 7.23 -9.09 -19.67
C GLN A 29 7.61 -9.20 -18.18
N GLY A 30 8.78 -9.77 -17.89
CA GLY A 30 9.26 -9.91 -16.51
C GLY A 30 9.46 -8.57 -15.80
N LEU A 31 10.05 -7.59 -16.47
CA LEU A 31 10.30 -6.26 -15.92
C LEU A 31 8.99 -5.51 -15.64
N VAL A 32 8.05 -5.53 -16.59
CA VAL A 32 6.75 -4.87 -16.47
C VAL A 32 5.91 -5.53 -15.38
N PHE A 33 5.94 -6.87 -15.27
CA PHE A 33 5.26 -7.58 -14.21
C PHE A 33 5.80 -7.21 -12.81
N VAL A 34 7.13 -7.22 -12.64
CA VAL A 34 7.76 -6.84 -11.37
C VAL A 34 7.49 -5.38 -11.02
N ALA A 35 7.51 -4.47 -12.01
CA ALA A 35 7.13 -3.08 -11.77
C ALA A 35 5.69 -2.95 -11.25
N GLY A 36 4.75 -3.71 -11.83
CA GLY A 36 3.36 -3.75 -11.36
C GLY A 36 3.24 -4.27 -9.94
N LEU A 37 3.97 -5.34 -9.61
CA LEU A 37 4.04 -5.89 -8.26
C LEU A 37 4.58 -4.87 -7.26
N LEU A 38 5.69 -4.19 -7.58
CA LEU A 38 6.28 -3.17 -6.72
C LEU A 38 5.33 -1.99 -6.48
N ILE A 39 4.57 -1.58 -7.49
CA ILE A 39 3.57 -0.52 -7.38
C ILE A 39 2.43 -0.93 -6.43
N VAL A 40 1.95 -2.18 -6.50
CA VAL A 40 0.96 -2.71 -5.56
C VAL A 40 1.53 -2.81 -4.14
N SER A 41 2.77 -3.29 -3.98
CA SER A 41 3.43 -3.31 -2.66
C SER A 41 3.56 -1.92 -2.08
N LEU A 42 3.89 -0.92 -2.90
CA LEU A 42 3.97 0.48 -2.49
C LEU A 42 2.60 1.04 -2.09
N SER A 43 1.52 0.62 -2.75
CA SER A 43 0.17 1.08 -2.41
C SER A 43 -0.26 0.56 -1.03
N ILE A 44 0.03 -0.71 -0.76
CA ILE A 44 -0.22 -1.33 0.55
C ILE A 44 0.65 -0.66 1.62
N ALA A 45 1.94 -0.46 1.34
CA ALA A 45 2.84 0.25 2.25
C ALA A 45 2.34 1.68 2.55
N TYR A 46 1.76 2.37 1.56
CA TYR A 46 1.16 3.70 1.74
C TYR A 46 -0.08 3.66 2.65
N LEU A 47 -0.92 2.62 2.53
CA LEU A 47 -2.06 2.40 3.43
C LEU A 47 -1.62 2.05 4.87
N MET A 48 -0.60 1.20 4.98
CA MET A 48 -0.02 0.77 6.27
C MET A 48 0.86 1.83 6.91
N ARG A 49 1.24 2.89 6.18
CA ARG A 49 1.97 4.03 6.73
C ARG A 49 1.09 4.68 7.78
N ALA A 50 1.32 4.27 9.02
CA ALA A 50 0.56 4.55 10.22
C ALA A 50 -0.38 5.74 10.06
N GLY A 51 -1.69 5.48 10.18
CA GLY A 51 -2.66 6.52 10.49
C GLY A 51 -2.06 7.35 11.62
N LYS A 52 -1.88 8.65 11.36
CA LYS A 52 -1.10 9.62 12.14
C LYS A 52 -1.40 9.65 13.65
N ASN A 53 -2.40 8.90 14.13
CA ASN A 53 -2.98 9.02 15.45
C ASN A 53 -3.10 7.73 16.28
N ASP A 54 -2.89 6.51 15.76
CA ASP A 54 -3.45 5.34 16.51
C ASP A 54 -2.78 3.96 16.36
N ALA A 55 -1.63 3.82 15.71
CA ALA A 55 -0.97 2.50 15.63
C ALA A 55 -0.23 2.10 16.93
N THR A 56 0.03 3.06 17.83
CA THR A 56 0.80 2.86 19.08
C THR A 56 0.13 3.40 20.34
N ARG A 57 -1.07 4.02 20.25
CA ARG A 57 -1.85 4.33 21.45
C ARG A 57 -2.57 3.06 21.90
N ARG A 58 -1.98 2.32 22.83
CA ARG A 58 -2.73 1.37 23.66
C ARG A 58 -3.71 2.18 24.52
N SER A 59 -4.91 2.45 24.00
CA SER A 59 -6.01 2.99 24.80
C SER A 59 -6.51 1.97 25.83
N ASP A 60 -6.30 0.67 25.58
CA ASP A 60 -6.69 -0.43 26.47
C ASP A 60 -5.49 -1.32 26.79
N ASN A 61 -4.64 -0.90 27.72
CA ASN A 61 -3.67 -1.79 28.34
C ASN A 61 -4.35 -2.55 29.51
N TRP A 62 -4.05 -3.84 29.66
CA TRP A 62 -4.52 -4.64 30.82
C TRP A 62 -3.84 -4.19 32.14
N SER A 63 -2.78 -3.39 32.06
CA SER A 63 -1.97 -2.98 33.22
C SER A 63 -2.52 -1.80 34.00
N GLY A 64 -3.53 -1.08 33.50
CA GLY A 64 -4.11 0.08 34.17
C GLY A 64 -3.15 1.27 34.23
N ASN A 65 -3.57 2.37 33.60
CA ASN A 65 -2.88 3.65 33.45
C ASN A 65 -1.53 3.66 32.70
N PRO A 66 -1.21 4.77 32.00
CA PRO A 66 0.10 4.99 31.41
C PRO A 66 1.09 5.39 32.53
N THR A 67 2.07 4.54 32.80
CA THR A 67 3.34 4.98 33.38
C THR A 67 4.22 5.52 32.25
N GLU A 68 4.94 6.60 32.53
CA GLU A 68 5.93 7.25 31.66
C GLU A 68 6.81 6.27 30.85
#